data_AF-K7LY08-F1
#
_entry.id   AF-K7LY08-F1
#
_cell.length_a   1.000
_cell.length_b   1.000
_cell.length_c   1.000
_cell.angle_alpha   90.00
_cell.angle_beta   90.00
_cell.angle_gamma   90.00
#
_symmetry.space_group_name_H-M   'P 1'
#
loop_
_entity.id
_entity.type
_entity.pdbx_description
1 polymer ?
#
loop_
_entity_poly.entity_id
_entity_poly.type
_entity_poly.pdbx_seq_one_letter_code
_entity_poly.pdbx_strand_id
1 'polypeptide(L)'
;MDVKKGGSLVQMQVKLQKHNEKEMGMRKGPWAVGEDTILFNYIATHGGGHWNSVARCAGLRRSGKSYRLRWLNYLRPDVWHGNVTLQEQILILDFHCRRGNMYGGQTCQQLLGRTDNKIKNYWRIE
;
A
#
# COMPACT_ATOMS: atom_id res chain seq x y z
N MET A 1 -19.81 -9.35 40.72
CA MET A 1 -20.47 -10.28 39.77
C MET A 1 -19.89 -9.96 38.41
N ASP A 2 -18.88 -10.69 37.94
CA ASP A 2 -18.19 -10.42 36.69
C ASP A 2 -17.96 -11.72 35.92
N VAL A 3 -18.92 -12.07 35.06
CA VAL A 3 -18.78 -13.17 34.10
C VAL A 3 -17.84 -12.68 33.00
N LYS A 4 -16.55 -13.03 33.11
CA LYS A 4 -15.55 -12.76 32.06
C LYS A 4 -15.90 -13.57 30.80
N LYS A 5 -16.10 -12.82 29.71
CA LYS A 5 -16.38 -13.25 28.33
C LYS A 5 -15.56 -14.49 27.92
N GLY A 6 -16.24 -15.63 27.76
CA GLY A 6 -15.71 -16.80 27.03
C GLY A 6 -15.65 -16.48 25.54
N GLY A 7 -14.46 -16.15 25.04
CA GLY A 7 -14.22 -16.04 23.60
C GLY A 7 -14.29 -17.43 22.96
N SER A 8 -15.06 -17.56 21.88
CA SER A 8 -15.23 -18.82 21.13
C SER A 8 -13.87 -19.41 20.70
N LEU A 9 -13.76 -20.74 20.68
CA LEU A 9 -12.60 -21.48 20.15
C LEU A 9 -12.18 -20.95 18.77
N VAL A 10 -13.16 -20.60 17.93
CA VAL A 10 -12.94 -20.00 16.61
C VAL A 10 -12.20 -18.67 16.70
N GLN A 11 -12.55 -17.83 17.67
CA GLN A 11 -11.87 -16.55 17.90
C GLN A 11 -10.44 -16.76 18.41
N MET A 12 -10.20 -17.77 19.24
CA MET A 12 -8.84 -18.14 19.67
C MET A 12 -8.00 -18.64 18.50
N GLN A 13 -8.54 -19.50 17.64
CA GLN A 13 -7.85 -20.02 16.46
C GLN A 13 -7.48 -18.90 15.48
N VAL A 14 -8.40 -17.96 15.22
CA VAL A 14 -8.13 -16.79 14.38
C VAL A 14 -7.08 -15.88 14.99
N LYS A 15 -7.08 -15.69 16.32
CA LYS A 15 -6.03 -14.91 17.02
C LYS A 15 -4.67 -15.61 16.95
N LEU A 16 -4.62 -16.93 17.13
CA LEU A 16 -3.40 -17.74 17.04
C LEU A 16 -2.81 -17.71 15.63
N GLN A 17 -3.63 -17.86 14.59
CA GLN A 17 -3.19 -17.72 13.20
C GLN A 17 -2.61 -16.32 12.93
N LYS A 18 -3.30 -15.26 13.37
CA LYS A 18 -2.81 -13.87 13.26
C LYS A 18 -1.49 -13.65 14.01
N HIS A 19 -1.31 -14.30 15.16
CA HIS A 19 -0.07 -14.22 15.93
C HIS A 19 1.07 -14.96 15.21
N ASN A 20 0.80 -16.16 14.70
CA ASN A 20 1.80 -16.99 14.03
C ASN A 20 2.28 -16.37 12.70
N GLU A 21 1.38 -15.71 11.95
CA GLU A 21 1.75 -14.91 10.77
C GLU A 21 2.65 -13.72 11.12
N LYS A 22 2.47 -13.15 12.33
CA LYS A 22 3.27 -12.01 12.83
C LYS A 22 4.65 -12.45 13.32
N GLU A 23 4.77 -13.68 13.82
CA GLU A 23 6.00 -14.25 14.39
C GLU A 23 6.87 -14.96 13.34
N MET A 24 6.27 -15.58 12.31
CA MET A 24 7.03 -16.23 11.23
C MET A 24 7.56 -15.22 10.20
N GLY A 25 8.49 -14.37 10.65
CA GLY A 25 9.42 -13.58 9.83
C GLY A 25 8.84 -13.07 8.50
N MET A 26 7.89 -12.13 8.56
CA MET A 26 7.43 -11.45 7.34
C MET A 26 8.62 -10.80 6.65
N ARG A 27 8.80 -11.09 5.36
CA ARG A 27 9.86 -10.50 4.53
C ARG A 27 9.66 -8.99 4.47
N LYS A 28 10.68 -8.27 4.91
CA LYS A 28 10.81 -6.82 4.77
C LYS A 28 11.82 -6.53 3.64
N GLY A 29 11.77 -5.31 3.09
CA GLY A 29 12.71 -4.87 2.07
C GLY A 29 12.13 -4.84 0.64
N PRO A 30 12.99 -4.72 -0.38
CA PRO A 30 12.58 -4.46 -1.76
C PRO A 30 11.72 -5.61 -2.30
N TRP A 31 10.78 -5.28 -3.18
CA TRP A 31 9.97 -6.25 -3.90
C TRP A 31 10.79 -6.85 -5.05
N ALA A 32 10.82 -8.17 -5.14
CA ALA A 32 11.39 -8.85 -6.30
C ALA A 32 10.38 -8.83 -7.46
N VAL A 33 10.88 -8.87 -8.70
CA VAL A 33 10.03 -8.87 -9.91
C VAL A 33 9.03 -10.04 -9.89
N GLY A 34 9.45 -11.23 -9.43
CA GLY A 34 8.54 -12.37 -9.29
C GLY A 34 7.41 -12.14 -8.27
N GLU A 35 7.68 -11.41 -7.18
CA GLU A 35 6.64 -11.01 -6.21
C GLU A 35 5.64 -10.05 -6.84
N ASP A 36 6.11 -9.13 -7.68
CA ASP A 36 5.26 -8.18 -8.41
C ASP A 36 4.37 -8.87 -9.43
N THR A 37 4.90 -9.83 -10.19
CA THR A 37 4.11 -10.61 -11.16
C THR A 37 2.99 -11.38 -10.46
N ILE A 38 3.28 -12.03 -9.33
CA ILE A 38 2.27 -12.75 -8.54
C ILE A 38 1.17 -11.80 -8.07
N LEU A 39 1.55 -10.63 -7.54
CA LEU A 39 0.59 -9.63 -7.08
C LEU A 39 -0.27 -9.08 -8.23
N PHE A 40 0.36 -8.75 -9.35
CA PHE A 40 -0.33 -8.23 -10.53
C PHE A 40 -1.35 -9.23 -11.05
N ASN A 41 -0.94 -10.48 -11.25
CA ASN A 41 -1.82 -11.54 -11.73
C ASN A 41 -2.99 -11.79 -10.75
N TYR A 42 -2.71 -11.84 -9.45
CA TYR A 42 -3.75 -12.04 -8.44
C TYR A 42 -4.83 -10.96 -8.52
N ILE A 43 -4.44 -9.69 -8.64
CA ILE A 43 -5.38 -8.57 -8.72
C ILE A 43 -6.10 -8.54 -10.06
N ALA A 44 -5.43 -8.88 -11.16
CA ALA A 44 -6.06 -9.00 -12.46
C ALA A 44 -7.17 -10.08 -12.46
N THR A 45 -6.97 -11.18 -11.74
CA THR A 45 -7.96 -12.28 -11.66
C THR A 45 -9.07 -12.04 -10.63
N HIS A 46 -8.75 -11.49 -9.44
CA HIS A 46 -9.69 -11.42 -8.32
C HIS A 46 -10.14 -10.00 -7.94
N GLY A 47 -9.56 -8.98 -8.56
CA GLY A 47 -9.72 -7.59 -8.14
C GLY A 47 -8.88 -7.24 -6.90
N GLY A 48 -8.86 -5.94 -6.57
CA GLY A 48 -8.15 -5.41 -5.42
C GLY A 48 -9.02 -5.24 -4.16
N GLY A 49 -8.43 -4.73 -3.08
CA GLY A 49 -9.18 -4.23 -1.90
C GLY A 49 -9.06 -5.09 -0.65
N HIS A 50 -9.07 -6.42 -0.78
CA HIS A 50 -8.96 -7.36 0.36
C HIS A 50 -7.51 -7.78 0.62
N TRP A 51 -6.63 -6.82 0.89
CA TRP A 51 -5.17 -7.02 0.91
C TRP A 51 -4.65 -8.11 1.86
N ASN A 52 -5.35 -8.36 2.98
CA ASN A 52 -5.01 -9.46 3.87
C ASN A 52 -5.33 -10.82 3.24
N SER A 53 -6.44 -10.92 2.50
CA SER A 53 -6.78 -12.12 1.75
C SER A 53 -5.83 -12.30 0.57
N VAL A 54 -5.51 -11.22 -0.15
CA VAL A 54 -4.49 -11.22 -1.22
C VAL A 54 -3.18 -11.78 -0.67
N ALA A 55 -2.71 -11.29 0.48
CA ALA A 55 -1.46 -11.75 1.09
C ALA A 55 -1.48 -13.25 1.42
N ARG A 56 -2.58 -13.72 2.00
CA ARG A 56 -2.76 -15.13 2.36
C ARG A 56 -2.85 -16.03 1.14
N CYS A 57 -3.54 -15.60 0.08
CA CYS A 57 -3.76 -16.40 -1.11
C CYS A 57 -2.59 -16.36 -2.09
N ALA A 58 -1.89 -15.24 -2.22
CA ALA A 58 -0.74 -15.09 -3.11
C ALA A 58 0.51 -15.83 -2.61
N GLY A 59 0.49 -16.33 -1.36
CA GLY A 59 1.55 -17.17 -0.82
C GLY A 59 2.88 -16.45 -0.56
N LEU A 60 2.96 -15.13 -0.73
CA LEU A 60 4.17 -14.38 -0.36
C LEU A 60 4.15 -14.08 1.13
N ARG A 61 5.31 -14.18 1.76
CA ARG A 61 5.51 -13.88 3.19
C ARG A 61 5.56 -12.37 3.44
N ARG A 62 4.56 -11.61 2.97
CA ARG A 62 4.46 -10.15 3.11
C ARG A 62 3.15 -9.79 3.81
N SER A 63 3.13 -8.67 4.55
CA SER A 63 1.89 -8.19 5.17
C SER A 63 0.92 -7.63 4.14
N GLY A 64 -0.40 -7.71 4.39
CA GLY A 64 -1.41 -7.08 3.53
C GLY A 64 -1.17 -5.58 3.31
N LYS A 65 -0.61 -4.86 4.30
CA LYS A 65 -0.18 -3.46 4.12
C LYS A 65 0.92 -3.32 3.07
N SER A 66 1.89 -4.23 3.03
CA SER A 66 2.95 -4.26 2.02
C SER A 66 2.35 -4.43 0.62
N TYR A 67 1.44 -5.38 0.46
CA TYR A 67 0.73 -5.63 -0.80
C TYR A 67 -0.03 -4.38 -1.28
N ARG A 68 -0.82 -3.76 -0.40
CA ARG A 68 -1.55 -2.52 -0.70
C ARG A 68 -0.63 -1.41 -1.19
N LEU A 69 0.45 -1.16 -0.45
CA LEU A 69 1.38 -0.08 -0.77
C LEU A 69 2.14 -0.36 -2.08
N ARG A 70 2.51 -1.61 -2.35
CA ARG A 70 3.17 -1.97 -3.61
C ARG A 70 2.25 -1.74 -4.80
N TRP A 71 1.01 -2.21 -4.70
CA TRP A 71 0.02 -2.00 -5.76
C TRP A 71 -0.22 -0.51 -6.03
N LEU A 72 -0.63 0.24 -4.99
CA LEU A 72 -1.04 1.64 -5.14
C LEU A 72 0.08 2.57 -5.59
N ASN A 73 1.34 2.27 -5.26
CA ASN A 73 2.46 3.16 -5.55
C ASN A 73 3.33 2.75 -6.73
N TYR A 74 3.22 1.49 -7.19
CA TYR A 74 4.14 0.96 -8.20
C TYR A 74 3.49 0.10 -9.29
N LEU A 75 2.53 -0.77 -8.97
CA LEU A 75 2.03 -1.74 -9.97
C LEU A 75 0.71 -1.36 -10.64
N ARG A 76 -0.05 -0.42 -10.07
CA ARG A 76 -1.33 -0.01 -10.65
C ARG A 76 -1.06 0.65 -12.02
N PRO A 77 -1.75 0.25 -13.11
CA PRO A 77 -1.44 0.70 -14.48
C PRO A 77 -1.50 2.21 -14.71
N ASP A 78 -2.26 2.92 -13.88
CA ASP A 78 -2.41 4.37 -13.93
C ASP A 78 -1.34 5.13 -13.13
N VAL A 79 -0.43 4.43 -12.46
CA VAL A 79 0.70 5.07 -11.77
C VAL A 79 1.78 5.41 -12.78
N TRP A 80 2.13 6.69 -12.86
CA TRP A 80 3.13 7.16 -13.81
C TRP A 80 4.52 7.27 -13.17
N HIS A 81 5.48 6.54 -13.74
CA HIS A 81 6.84 6.42 -13.19
C HIS A 81 7.82 7.48 -13.68
N GLY A 82 7.47 8.25 -14.72
CA GLY A 82 8.32 9.28 -15.32
C GLY A 82 8.76 10.38 -14.35
N ASN A 83 9.71 11.20 -14.79
CA ASN A 83 10.14 12.40 -14.05
C ASN A 83 8.98 13.38 -13.89
N VAL A 84 9.00 14.16 -12.80
CA VAL A 84 8.01 15.22 -12.57
C VAL A 84 8.27 16.34 -13.58
N THR A 85 7.30 16.62 -14.45
CA THR A 85 7.43 17.65 -15.49
C THR A 85 7.39 19.05 -14.87
N LEU A 86 7.93 20.06 -15.56
CA LEU A 86 7.94 21.44 -15.06
C LEU A 86 6.52 21.93 -14.68
N GLN A 87 5.52 21.57 -15.47
CA GLN A 87 4.12 21.91 -15.19
C GLN A 87 3.64 21.28 -13.87
N GLU A 88 3.97 20.02 -13.64
CA GLU A 88 3.65 19.35 -12.38
C GLU A 88 4.40 19.97 -11.20
N GLN A 89 5.66 20.37 -11.38
CA GLN A 89 6.46 21.04 -10.35
C GLN A 89 5.81 22.37 -9.93
N ILE A 90 5.36 23.17 -10.88
CA ILE A 90 4.64 24.43 -10.62
C ILE A 90 3.36 24.16 -9.82
N LEU A 91 2.57 23.14 -10.21
CA LEU A 91 1.37 22.76 -9.47
C LEU A 91 1.70 22.32 -8.04
N ILE A 92 2.72 21.46 -7.87
CA ILE A 92 3.17 20.99 -6.55
C ILE A 92 3.59 22.17 -5.68
N LEU A 93 4.37 23.11 -6.22
CA LEU A 93 4.82 24.31 -5.52
C LEU A 93 3.64 25.19 -5.11
N ASP A 94 2.72 25.49 -6.03
CA ASP A 94 1.53 26.29 -5.75
C ASP A 94 0.67 25.64 -4.66
N PHE A 95 0.47 24.32 -4.71
CA PHE A 95 -0.21 23.59 -3.64
C PHE A 95 0.51 23.69 -2.30
N HIS A 96 1.83 23.52 -2.30
CA HIS A 96 2.64 23.62 -1.09
C HIS A 96 2.57 25.03 -0.49
N CYS A 97 2.64 26.08 -1.30
CA CYS A 97 2.47 27.46 -0.85
C CYS A 97 1.09 27.71 -0.23
N ARG A 98 0.03 27.14 -0.82
CA ARG A 98 -1.35 27.33 -0.34
C ARG A 98 -1.69 26.51 0.91
N ARG A 99 -1.07 25.35 1.11
CA ARG A 99 -1.52 24.33 2.10
C ARG A 99 -0.41 23.70 2.95
N GLY A 100 0.83 24.10 2.76
CA GLY A 100 2.00 23.51 3.40
C GLY A 100 2.22 22.05 3.00
N ASN A 101 2.74 21.25 3.94
CA ASN A 101 3.13 19.84 3.75
C ASN A 101 1.95 18.85 3.56
N MET A 102 0.77 19.33 3.17
CA MET A 102 -0.41 18.51 2.94
C MET A 102 -0.45 17.97 1.51
N TYR A 103 0.33 16.93 1.23
CA TYR A 103 0.27 16.15 -0.01
C TYR A 103 -0.93 15.18 0.04
N GLY A 104 -2.12 15.75 0.04
CA GLY A 104 -3.38 15.01 0.11
C GLY A 104 -3.91 14.62 -1.26
N GLY A 105 -5.00 13.86 -1.26
CA GLY A 105 -5.65 13.36 -2.48
C GLY A 105 -6.01 14.44 -3.51
N GLN A 106 -6.21 15.70 -3.11
CA GLN A 106 -6.52 16.79 -4.04
C GLN A 106 -5.36 17.16 -4.97
N THR A 107 -4.11 17.18 -4.47
CA THR A 107 -2.93 17.42 -5.31
C THR A 107 -2.73 16.27 -6.29
N CYS A 108 -2.89 15.02 -5.82
CA CYS A 108 -2.81 13.83 -6.68
C CYS A 108 -3.95 13.73 -7.71
N GLN A 109 -5.13 14.27 -7.40
CA GLN A 109 -6.25 14.32 -8.35
C GLN A 109 -5.95 15.25 -9.54
N GLN A 110 -5.25 16.37 -9.30
CA GLN A 110 -4.83 17.26 -10.38
C GLN A 110 -3.64 16.71 -11.16
N LEU A 111 -2.78 15.96 -10.47
CA LEU A 111 -1.62 15.30 -11.07
C LEU A 111 -1.98 13.88 -11.47
N LEU A 112 -2.68 13.73 -12.60
CA LEU A 112 -3.16 12.43 -13.10
C LEU A 112 -2.02 11.39 -13.12
N GLY A 113 -2.24 10.28 -12.41
CA GLY A 113 -1.29 9.18 -12.29
C GLY A 113 -0.13 9.41 -11.31
N ARG A 114 -0.09 10.54 -10.60
CA ARG A 114 0.85 10.76 -9.50
C ARG A 114 0.26 10.29 -8.18
N THR A 115 1.07 9.57 -7.42
CA THR A 115 0.73 9.09 -6.08
C THR A 115 1.24 10.06 -5.02
N ASP A 116 0.61 10.05 -3.85
CA ASP A 116 1.03 10.84 -2.70
C ASP A 116 2.50 10.56 -2.35
N ASN A 117 2.91 9.29 -2.45
CA ASN A 117 4.29 8.87 -2.22
C ASN A 117 5.27 9.47 -3.24
N LYS A 118 4.89 9.59 -4.53
CA LYS A 118 5.75 10.19 -5.56
C LYS A 118 5.97 11.68 -5.30
N ILE A 119 4.90 12.42 -4.97
CA ILE A 119 4.99 13.86 -4.67
C ILE A 119 5.79 14.10 -3.40
N LYS A 120 5.56 13.31 -2.35
CA LYS A 120 6.34 13.37 -1.11
C LYS A 120 7.82 13.07 -1.32
N ASN A 121 8.14 12.12 -2.20
CA ASN A 121 9.53 11.80 -2.52
C ASN A 121 10.20 12.92 -3.32
N TYR A 122 9.46 13.54 -4.25
CA TYR A 122 9.95 14.69 -5.01
C TYR A 122 10.38 15.83 -4.07
N TRP A 123 9.54 16.20 -3.09
CA TRP A 123 9.86 17.26 -2.13
C TRP A 123 10.96 16.91 -1.10
N ARG A 124 11.30 15.64 -0.93
CA ARG A 124 12.37 15.24 0.02
C ARG A 124 13.76 15.39 -0.59
N ILE A 125 13.86 15.27 -1.90
CA ILE A 125 15.13 15.18 -2.63
C ILE A 125 15.66 16.58 -3.01
N GLU A 126 14.81 17.60 -2.95
CA GLU A 126 15.16 19.03 -3.08
C GLU A 126 15.23 19.69 -1.70
#